data_AF-A0A9E0SME5-F1
#
_entry.id   AF-A0A9E0SME5-F1
#
_cell.length_a   1.000
_cell.length_b   1.000
_cell.length_c   1.000
_cell.angle_alpha   90.00
_cell.angle_beta   90.00
_cell.angle_gamma   90.00
#
_symmetry.space_group_name_H-M   'P 1'
#
loop_
_entity.id
_entity.type
_entity.pdbx_description
1 polymer ?
#
loop_
_entity_poly.entity_id
_entity_poly.type
_entity_poly.pdbx_seq_one_letter_code
_entity_poly.pdbx_strand_id
1 'polypeptide(L)'
;MFGTDDMEEINPADDDANVDSFDNLDDIDFQDLDEVAHNLDAQDPEDHGHINDAHALPERGRARGLDDDADLNDLEAADTLTTADMAVDAQLIWESAAQLDNEGIHVTYDVDVLKLYADASSLGHAIVHSTEDLFRVQSIGHRAERALLVCQPLGSKLLSWIERATRSLHFLRETTNVGFELEADPWARLLLHFDMTGYPMSNRQGWHGQVQGWVTKLNGAVDDLRHVGRSAHFRKEIAQRKRHSRDSAIALKQYLQALSRQHAKLLVLRIDFGYRYDPKVHIMGPRVPPATVGEHRAKLIEYYQRRFAGVELGYISKTEFGLCKGPHLHMVFILDGSNLRSDVIIAAMLGEHWRREVTAGHGTYFNCNQDKGRYLRCGIGMVDYRNPKDWAGAEAMVDYITKPDSIVRVWAAGYRTLVKGQMPAVEDNKLGRPRSKTYDALLDETV
;
A
#
# COMPACT_ATOMS: atom_id res chain seq x y z
N MET A 1 -34.99 52.79 -19.73
CA MET A 1 -35.77 52.98 -18.50
C MET A 1 -34.79 52.72 -17.37
N PHE A 2 -34.35 53.82 -16.72
CA PHE A 2 -33.68 54.02 -15.41
C PHE A 2 -33.12 52.78 -14.66
N GLY A 3 -31.93 52.74 -14.03
CA GLY A 3 -30.77 53.63 -13.71
C GLY A 3 -29.66 52.68 -13.15
N THR A 4 -28.33 52.89 -13.26
CA THR A 4 -27.43 53.83 -12.55
C THR A 4 -27.67 53.83 -11.02
N ASP A 5 -26.74 53.69 -10.08
CA ASP A 5 -25.28 53.91 -9.91
C ASP A 5 -24.78 52.90 -8.79
N ASP A 6 -23.52 52.65 -8.43
CA ASP A 6 -22.32 53.45 -8.11
C ASP A 6 -21.06 52.52 -8.23
N MET A 7 -19.96 52.89 -8.91
CA MET A 7 -18.74 53.58 -8.41
C MET A 7 -18.09 52.85 -7.21
N GLU A 8 -16.84 52.40 -7.24
CA GLU A 8 -15.61 53.21 -7.38
C GLU A 8 -14.41 52.43 -7.95
N GLU A 9 -13.59 53.14 -8.73
CA GLU A 9 -12.26 52.79 -9.19
C GLU A 9 -11.30 53.85 -8.66
N ILE A 10 -10.38 53.51 -7.74
CA ILE A 10 -9.14 54.27 -7.44
C ILE A 10 -8.03 53.29 -7.04
N ASN A 11 -6.92 53.34 -7.78
CA ASN A 11 -5.59 52.73 -7.55
C ASN A 11 -4.65 53.84 -6.96
N PRO A 12 -3.37 53.65 -6.57
CA PRO A 12 -2.57 52.51 -6.06
C PRO A 12 -1.77 52.86 -4.76
N ALA A 13 -1.05 51.91 -4.16
CA ALA A 13 0.32 52.02 -3.58
C ALA A 13 0.59 50.99 -2.46
N ASP A 14 1.67 50.23 -2.66
CA ASP A 14 2.67 49.68 -1.72
C ASP A 14 2.23 49.15 -0.34
N ASP A 15 2.34 47.84 -0.16
CA ASP A 15 3.21 47.32 0.91
C ASP A 15 3.82 45.97 0.52
N ASP A 16 5.15 45.95 0.59
CA ASP A 16 6.08 44.87 0.29
C ASP A 16 6.09 43.77 1.37
N ALA A 17 6.79 42.67 1.03
CA ALA A 17 7.19 41.51 1.83
C ALA A 17 6.20 40.31 1.79
N ASN A 18 6.55 39.11 1.33
CA ASN A 18 7.87 38.52 1.13
C ASN A 18 7.71 37.35 0.13
N VAL A 19 8.16 37.55 -1.11
CA VAL A 19 8.38 36.49 -2.10
C VAL A 19 9.88 36.41 -2.29
N ASP A 20 10.53 35.57 -1.48
CA ASP A 20 11.93 35.20 -1.64
C ASP A 20 11.95 33.73 -2.08
N SER A 21 12.20 33.47 -3.37
CA SER A 21 13.53 33.27 -3.98
C SER A 21 14.12 31.90 -3.60
N PHE A 22 13.80 30.87 -4.39
CA PHE A 22 14.52 29.59 -4.43
C PHE A 22 15.32 29.48 -5.74
N ASP A 23 16.14 30.49 -5.99
CA ASP A 23 17.31 30.40 -6.87
C ASP A 23 18.55 30.59 -5.98
N ASN A 24 18.99 29.52 -5.33
CA ASN A 24 20.34 29.34 -4.76
C ASN A 24 20.42 28.00 -4.01
N LEU A 25 20.61 26.92 -4.77
CA LEU A 25 21.17 25.65 -4.26
C LEU A 25 22.34 25.16 -5.15
N ASP A 26 22.97 26.07 -5.89
CA ASP A 26 24.09 25.77 -6.79
C ASP A 26 25.48 25.83 -6.13
N ASP A 27 25.57 26.11 -4.82
CA ASP A 27 26.83 26.12 -4.07
C ASP A 27 26.89 25.03 -2.99
N ILE A 28 26.74 23.77 -3.40
CA ILE A 28 27.25 22.63 -2.62
C ILE A 28 28.43 22.06 -3.41
N ASP A 29 29.63 22.23 -2.86
CA ASP A 29 30.92 21.87 -3.46
C ASP A 29 30.99 20.37 -3.84
N PHE A 30 31.19 20.08 -5.13
CA PHE A 30 31.13 18.75 -5.80
C PHE A 30 32.53 18.23 -6.22
N GLN A 31 33.58 18.45 -5.44
CA GLN A 31 34.95 18.05 -5.82
C GLN A 31 35.48 16.78 -5.16
N ASP A 32 34.83 15.64 -5.39
CA ASP A 32 35.44 14.31 -5.14
C ASP A 32 34.99 13.28 -6.21
N LEU A 33 35.12 13.66 -7.49
CA LEU A 33 34.58 12.93 -8.65
C LEU A 33 35.61 12.43 -9.68
N ASP A 34 36.90 12.36 -9.37
CA ASP A 34 37.94 12.02 -10.37
C ASP A 34 38.71 10.70 -10.19
N GLU A 35 38.34 9.80 -9.26
CA GLU A 35 39.16 8.59 -9.01
C GLU A 35 38.53 7.21 -9.22
N VAL A 36 37.29 7.09 -9.71
CA VAL A 36 36.62 5.76 -9.87
C VAL A 36 36.37 5.36 -11.33
N ALA A 37 37.14 5.92 -12.26
CA ALA A 37 37.02 5.64 -13.69
C ALA A 37 38.06 4.66 -14.24
N HIS A 38 38.69 3.81 -13.41
CA HIS A 38 39.58 2.77 -13.88
C HIS A 38 39.24 1.39 -13.30
N ASN A 39 38.93 0.48 -14.23
CA ASN A 39 38.76 -0.97 -14.11
C ASN A 39 37.31 -1.42 -13.89
N LEU A 40 36.70 -1.95 -14.96
CA LEU A 40 36.41 -3.39 -15.09
C LEU A 40 35.75 -3.65 -16.45
N ASP A 41 36.60 -3.87 -17.46
CA ASP A 41 36.24 -4.65 -18.65
C ASP A 41 36.52 -6.13 -18.36
N ALA A 42 35.69 -7.01 -18.92
CA ALA A 42 35.84 -8.46 -19.13
C ALA A 42 34.87 -9.36 -18.33
N GLN A 43 33.72 -9.71 -18.93
CA GLN A 43 33.53 -10.99 -19.64
C GLN A 43 32.07 -11.18 -20.06
N ASP A 44 31.92 -11.71 -21.27
CA ASP A 44 30.70 -11.94 -22.06
C ASP A 44 30.19 -13.40 -21.87
N PRO A 45 29.18 -13.91 -22.58
CA PRO A 45 27.95 -14.46 -21.99
C PRO A 45 27.72 -15.95 -22.32
N GLU A 46 26.78 -16.63 -21.64
CA GLU A 46 26.13 -17.89 -22.04
C GLU A 46 25.18 -18.31 -20.89
N ASP A 47 23.99 -18.91 -21.02
CA ASP A 47 23.30 -19.64 -22.07
C ASP A 47 21.79 -19.65 -21.68
N HIS A 48 20.87 -19.52 -22.64
CA HIS A 48 19.43 -19.45 -22.41
C HIS A 48 18.78 -20.83 -22.54
N GLY A 49 18.50 -21.46 -21.39
CA GLY A 49 17.64 -22.66 -21.31
C GLY A 49 16.15 -22.32 -21.37
N HIS A 50 15.44 -22.93 -22.31
CA HIS A 50 13.98 -22.85 -22.49
C HIS A 50 13.19 -23.36 -21.27
N ILE A 51 12.17 -22.60 -20.84
CA ILE A 51 11.20 -22.98 -19.79
C ILE A 51 9.82 -23.15 -20.43
N ASN A 52 9.25 -24.35 -20.33
CA ASN A 52 7.84 -24.62 -20.58
C ASN A 52 7.11 -24.86 -19.24
N ASP A 53 5.82 -24.48 -19.23
CA ASP A 53 4.73 -24.86 -18.32
C ASP A 53 4.64 -24.22 -16.92
N ALA A 54 4.05 -23.02 -16.85
CA ALA A 54 3.71 -22.30 -15.61
C ALA A 54 2.19 -22.08 -15.39
N HIS A 55 1.32 -23.01 -15.84
CA HIS A 55 -0.14 -22.92 -15.63
C HIS A 55 -0.80 -24.19 -15.07
N ALA A 56 -0.05 -25.05 -14.37
CA ALA A 56 -0.64 -26.19 -13.66
C ALA A 56 -0.92 -25.85 -12.19
N LEU A 57 -2.17 -26.05 -11.77
CA LEU A 57 -2.57 -26.08 -10.35
C LEU A 57 -1.79 -27.18 -9.60
N PRO A 58 -1.39 -26.98 -8.33
CA PRO A 58 -0.75 -28.03 -7.56
C PRO A 58 -1.72 -29.19 -7.29
N GLU A 59 -1.24 -30.43 -7.46
CA GLU A 59 -2.00 -31.64 -7.12
C GLU A 59 -2.35 -31.69 -5.63
N ARG A 60 -3.50 -32.32 -5.34
CA ARG A 60 -4.13 -32.48 -4.01
C ARG A 60 -3.15 -33.00 -2.95
N GLY A 61 -2.52 -32.09 -2.22
CA GLY A 61 -1.77 -32.38 -0.99
C GLY A 61 -2.73 -32.55 0.21
N ARG A 62 -2.59 -33.66 0.93
CA ARG A 62 -3.41 -34.07 2.08
C ARG A 62 -3.61 -32.95 3.11
N ALA A 63 -4.88 -32.71 3.45
CA ALA A 63 -5.28 -31.87 4.58
C ALA A 63 -4.72 -32.43 5.91
N ARG A 64 -3.99 -31.60 6.66
CA ARG A 64 -3.84 -31.78 8.11
C ARG A 64 -5.06 -31.17 8.79
N GLY A 65 -5.64 -31.90 9.74
CA GLY A 65 -6.84 -31.52 10.50
C GLY A 65 -6.66 -30.21 11.27
N LEU A 66 -7.81 -29.57 11.54
CA LEU A 66 -7.95 -28.38 12.38
C LEU A 66 -8.06 -28.86 13.83
N ASP A 67 -6.98 -28.80 14.62
CA ASP A 67 -6.98 -29.31 16.01
C ASP A 67 -6.46 -28.31 17.06
N ASP A 68 -6.19 -27.04 16.73
CA ASP A 68 -5.67 -26.07 17.71
C ASP A 68 -6.68 -24.95 18.04
N ASP A 69 -6.95 -24.71 19.32
CA ASP A 69 -7.79 -23.60 19.84
C ASP A 69 -7.29 -22.21 19.40
N ALA A 70 -6.02 -22.10 19.00
CA ALA A 70 -5.44 -20.89 18.42
C ALA A 70 -6.02 -20.59 17.02
N ASP A 71 -6.29 -21.62 16.22
CA ASP A 71 -6.89 -21.46 14.88
C ASP A 71 -8.36 -21.01 14.97
N LEU A 72 -9.10 -21.43 16.01
CA LEU A 72 -10.49 -21.02 16.23
C LEU A 72 -10.59 -19.56 16.71
N ASN A 73 -9.72 -19.14 17.63
CA ASN A 73 -9.66 -17.75 18.09
C ASN A 73 -9.19 -16.79 16.96
N ASP A 74 -8.27 -17.22 16.11
CA ASP A 74 -7.84 -16.46 14.94
C ASP A 74 -8.97 -16.29 13.90
N LEU A 75 -9.90 -17.25 13.81
CA LEU A 75 -11.05 -17.19 12.90
C LEU A 75 -12.13 -16.21 13.39
N GLU A 76 -12.40 -16.14 14.69
CA GLU A 76 -13.35 -15.17 15.28
C GLU A 76 -12.78 -13.73 15.29
N ALA A 77 -11.48 -13.58 15.56
CA ALA A 77 -10.80 -12.29 15.45
C ALA A 77 -10.76 -11.79 13.99
N ALA A 78 -10.66 -12.71 13.02
CA ALA A 78 -10.67 -12.37 11.61
C ALA A 78 -11.99 -11.77 11.14
N ASP A 79 -13.13 -12.15 11.74
CA ASP A 79 -14.48 -11.73 11.34
C ASP A 79 -14.89 -10.39 11.99
N THR A 80 -14.47 -10.16 13.24
CA THR A 80 -14.74 -8.93 14.01
C THR A 80 -13.87 -7.74 13.61
N LEU A 81 -12.61 -7.94 13.20
CA LEU A 81 -11.76 -6.85 12.70
C LEU A 81 -12.10 -6.37 11.28
N THR A 82 -12.75 -7.21 10.46
CA THR A 82 -13.03 -6.91 9.05
C THR A 82 -13.84 -5.63 8.89
N THR A 83 -14.86 -5.39 9.71
CA THR A 83 -15.78 -4.25 9.54
C THR A 83 -15.21 -2.90 9.98
N ALA A 84 -14.26 -2.87 10.93
CA ALA A 84 -13.69 -1.64 11.47
C ALA A 84 -12.46 -1.14 10.68
N ASP A 85 -11.58 -2.04 10.23
CA ASP A 85 -10.39 -1.67 9.44
C ASP A 85 -10.74 -1.15 8.06
N MET A 86 -11.85 -1.61 7.47
CA MET A 86 -12.21 -1.29 6.08
C MET A 86 -12.60 0.17 5.81
N ALA A 87 -13.11 0.88 6.81
CA ALA A 87 -13.42 2.31 6.68
C ALA A 87 -12.19 3.21 6.91
N VAL A 88 -11.32 2.80 7.83
CA VAL A 88 -10.04 3.47 8.12
C VAL A 88 -9.06 3.26 6.96
N ASP A 89 -9.12 2.09 6.31
CA ASP A 89 -8.24 1.74 5.21
C ASP A 89 -8.46 2.59 3.97
N ALA A 90 -9.72 2.89 3.62
CA ALA A 90 -10.05 3.70 2.46
C ALA A 90 -9.54 5.15 2.58
N GLN A 91 -9.57 5.73 3.78
CA GLN A 91 -9.10 7.09 4.04
C GLN A 91 -7.56 7.18 4.05
N LEU A 92 -6.87 6.19 4.61
CA LEU A 92 -5.40 6.13 4.59
C LEU A 92 -4.85 5.83 3.18
N ILE A 93 -5.52 4.97 2.41
CA ILE A 93 -5.17 4.67 1.02
C ILE A 93 -5.35 5.93 0.15
N TRP A 94 -6.42 6.68 0.39
CA TRP A 94 -6.68 7.98 -0.22
C TRP A 94 -5.56 8.99 0.07
N GLU A 95 -5.11 9.06 1.33
CA GLU A 95 -4.01 9.93 1.75
C GLU A 95 -2.67 9.51 1.12
N SER A 96 -2.31 8.23 1.11
CA SER A 96 -1.04 7.76 0.53
C SER A 96 -0.94 8.00 -0.98
N ALA A 97 -2.00 7.70 -1.74
CA ALA A 97 -2.02 7.84 -3.19
C ALA A 97 -2.03 9.32 -3.66
N ALA A 98 -2.71 10.20 -2.92
CA ALA A 98 -2.82 11.62 -3.25
C ALA A 98 -1.67 12.51 -2.74
N GLN A 99 -0.71 11.97 -1.98
CA GLN A 99 0.33 12.76 -1.30
C GLN A 99 1.70 12.71 -1.98
N LEU A 100 1.93 11.76 -2.87
CA LEU A 100 3.21 11.56 -3.55
C LEU A 100 3.47 12.54 -4.71
N ASP A 101 2.48 13.28 -5.15
CA ASP A 101 2.51 14.05 -6.40
C ASP A 101 2.49 15.57 -6.21
N ASN A 102 2.19 16.13 -5.03
CA ASN A 102 2.21 17.56 -4.66
C ASN A 102 1.59 18.57 -5.67
N GLU A 103 0.98 18.10 -6.76
CA GLU A 103 0.45 18.87 -7.89
C GLU A 103 -1.05 18.65 -8.12
N GLY A 104 -1.73 18.02 -7.15
CA GLY A 104 -3.17 17.84 -7.15
C GLY A 104 -3.61 16.45 -7.64
N ILE A 105 -4.74 16.00 -7.08
CA ILE A 105 -5.37 14.70 -7.33
C ILE A 105 -5.72 14.56 -8.81
N HIS A 106 -4.91 13.81 -9.55
CA HIS A 106 -5.29 13.30 -10.87
C HIS A 106 -5.18 11.77 -10.87
N VAL A 107 -6.10 11.16 -10.12
CA VAL A 107 -6.10 9.75 -9.72
C VAL A 107 -7.38 9.05 -10.19
N THR A 108 -7.74 9.14 -11.48
CA THR A 108 -8.98 8.50 -11.95
C THR A 108 -8.84 6.97 -11.99
N TYR A 109 -7.78 6.43 -12.60
CA TYR A 109 -7.64 4.98 -12.81
C TYR A 109 -7.16 4.20 -11.57
N ASP A 110 -6.21 4.75 -10.79
CA ASP A 110 -5.72 4.09 -9.57
C ASP A 110 -6.79 4.07 -8.48
N VAL A 111 -7.52 5.17 -8.26
CA VAL A 111 -8.64 5.18 -7.30
C VAL A 111 -9.74 4.24 -7.76
N ASP A 112 -10.06 4.19 -9.06
CA ASP A 112 -11.12 3.30 -9.55
C ASP A 112 -10.77 1.83 -9.34
N VAL A 113 -9.52 1.43 -9.52
CA VAL A 113 -9.10 0.05 -9.26
C VAL A 113 -8.95 -0.21 -7.75
N LEU A 114 -8.32 0.68 -7.00
CA LEU A 114 -8.19 0.54 -5.54
C LEU A 114 -9.57 0.43 -4.86
N LYS A 115 -10.51 1.28 -5.28
CA LYS A 115 -11.91 1.25 -4.86
C LYS A 115 -12.62 0.00 -5.34
N LEU A 116 -12.34 -0.48 -6.56
CA LEU A 116 -12.88 -1.75 -7.05
C LEU A 116 -12.46 -2.90 -6.12
N TYR A 117 -11.19 -3.00 -5.73
CA TYR A 117 -10.74 -4.05 -4.82
C TYR A 117 -11.29 -3.88 -3.40
N ALA A 118 -11.34 -2.66 -2.86
CA ALA A 118 -11.94 -2.39 -1.56
C ALA A 118 -13.43 -2.77 -1.53
N ASP A 119 -14.18 -2.41 -2.57
CA ASP A 119 -15.57 -2.82 -2.76
C ASP A 119 -15.71 -4.34 -2.79
N ALA A 120 -14.73 -5.04 -3.38
CA ALA A 120 -14.74 -6.50 -3.49
C ALA A 120 -14.65 -7.19 -2.12
N SER A 121 -13.84 -6.65 -1.21
CA SER A 121 -13.74 -7.17 0.16
C SER A 121 -15.07 -7.04 0.91
N SER A 122 -15.70 -5.86 0.90
CA SER A 122 -17.00 -5.65 1.57
C SER A 122 -18.09 -6.52 0.96
N LEU A 123 -18.13 -6.57 -0.36
CA LEU A 123 -19.18 -7.25 -1.09
C LEU A 123 -19.04 -8.77 -1.00
N GLY A 124 -17.81 -9.29 -1.12
CA GLY A 124 -17.50 -10.69 -0.94
C GLY A 124 -17.88 -11.17 0.46
N HIS A 125 -17.48 -10.43 1.50
CA HIS A 125 -17.85 -10.75 2.88
C HIS A 125 -19.38 -10.76 3.06
N ALA A 126 -20.08 -9.72 2.59
CA ALA A 126 -21.53 -9.64 2.70
C ALA A 126 -22.26 -10.79 1.96
N ILE A 127 -21.81 -11.16 0.75
CA ILE A 127 -22.38 -12.27 -0.03
C ILE A 127 -22.14 -13.60 0.69
N VAL A 128 -20.93 -13.82 1.19
CA VAL A 128 -20.56 -15.06 1.88
C VAL A 128 -21.34 -15.24 3.19
N HIS A 129 -21.75 -14.17 3.86
CA HIS A 129 -22.58 -14.24 5.07
C HIS A 129 -24.09 -14.13 4.82
N SER A 130 -24.51 -13.79 3.59
CA SER A 130 -25.93 -13.80 3.20
C SER A 130 -26.50 -15.21 3.09
N THR A 131 -27.82 -15.33 3.26
CA THR A 131 -28.56 -16.61 3.14
C THR A 131 -29.68 -16.54 2.13
N GLU A 132 -30.07 -15.33 1.71
CA GLU A 132 -31.14 -15.09 0.77
C GLU A 132 -30.72 -15.29 -0.68
N ASP A 133 -31.67 -15.68 -1.52
CA ASP A 133 -31.49 -15.62 -2.97
C ASP A 133 -31.30 -14.17 -3.42
N LEU A 134 -30.19 -13.90 -4.12
CA LEU A 134 -29.85 -12.58 -4.60
C LEU A 134 -30.61 -12.20 -5.87
N PHE A 135 -31.12 -13.20 -6.58
CA PHE A 135 -31.85 -13.05 -7.84
C PHE A 135 -33.19 -13.78 -7.77
N ARG A 136 -34.25 -13.17 -8.29
CA ARG A 136 -35.62 -13.73 -8.27
C ARG A 136 -36.33 -13.51 -9.60
N VAL A 137 -37.29 -14.38 -9.88
CA VAL A 137 -38.22 -14.22 -11.01
C VAL A 137 -39.43 -13.44 -10.54
N GLN A 138 -39.84 -12.44 -11.31
CA GLN A 138 -41.12 -11.75 -11.15
C GLN A 138 -41.93 -11.84 -12.44
N SER A 139 -43.06 -12.54 -12.40
CA SER A 139 -43.95 -12.66 -13.56
C SER A 139 -44.54 -11.30 -13.96
N ILE A 140 -44.65 -11.06 -15.27
CA ILE A 140 -45.21 -9.84 -15.85
C ILE A 140 -46.47 -10.20 -16.65
N GLY A 141 -47.55 -9.46 -16.42
CA GLY A 141 -48.80 -9.55 -17.18
C GLY A 141 -49.75 -10.65 -16.71
N HIS A 142 -50.98 -10.61 -17.23
CA HIS A 142 -52.11 -11.42 -16.74
C HIS A 142 -51.94 -12.94 -16.91
N ARG A 143 -51.11 -13.40 -17.85
CA ARG A 143 -50.88 -14.83 -18.13
C ARG A 143 -49.55 -15.37 -17.60
N ALA A 144 -48.72 -14.53 -16.96
CA ALA A 144 -47.40 -14.90 -16.46
C ALA A 144 -46.43 -15.54 -17.49
N GLU A 145 -46.70 -15.37 -18.79
CA GLU A 145 -45.85 -15.91 -19.87
C GLU A 145 -44.49 -15.22 -19.96
N ARG A 146 -44.43 -13.96 -19.51
CA ARG A 146 -43.21 -13.16 -19.42
C ARG A 146 -42.80 -12.96 -17.97
N ALA A 147 -41.51 -12.76 -17.76
CA ALA A 147 -40.98 -12.45 -16.45
C ALA A 147 -39.85 -11.42 -16.51
N LEU A 148 -39.55 -10.86 -15.35
CA LEU A 148 -38.45 -9.95 -15.07
C LEU A 148 -37.51 -10.63 -14.09
N LEU A 149 -36.21 -10.52 -14.35
CA LEU A 149 -35.19 -10.81 -13.34
C LEU A 149 -35.12 -9.64 -12.35
N VAL A 150 -35.46 -9.91 -11.10
CA VAL A 150 -35.34 -8.98 -9.99
C VAL A 150 -34.05 -9.26 -9.23
N CYS A 151 -33.23 -8.23 -9.07
CA CYS A 151 -32.00 -8.29 -8.29
C CYS A 151 -32.25 -7.70 -6.90
N GLN A 152 -31.97 -8.47 -5.85
CA GLN A 152 -31.92 -7.93 -4.49
C GLN A 152 -30.78 -6.91 -4.35
N PRO A 153 -30.70 -6.13 -3.25
CA PRO A 153 -29.65 -5.13 -3.07
C PRO A 153 -28.23 -5.68 -3.22
N LEU A 154 -27.92 -6.84 -2.62
CA LEU A 154 -26.61 -7.49 -2.77
C LEU A 154 -26.36 -8.00 -4.19
N GLY A 155 -27.37 -8.62 -4.84
CA GLY A 155 -27.26 -9.06 -6.22
C GLY A 155 -27.01 -7.90 -7.20
N SER A 156 -27.64 -6.75 -6.95
CA SER A 156 -27.41 -5.54 -7.75
C SER A 156 -26.00 -4.99 -7.57
N LYS A 157 -25.49 -4.99 -6.33
CA LYS A 157 -24.10 -4.59 -6.03
C LYS A 157 -23.10 -5.53 -6.69
N LEU A 158 -23.34 -6.85 -6.65
CA LEU A 158 -22.51 -7.87 -7.30
C LEU A 158 -22.40 -7.63 -8.80
N LEU A 159 -23.53 -7.52 -9.50
CA LEU A 159 -23.51 -7.30 -10.95
C LEU A 159 -22.83 -5.98 -11.32
N SER A 160 -23.09 -4.90 -10.57
CA SER A 160 -22.44 -3.60 -10.77
C SER A 160 -20.93 -3.67 -10.55
N TRP A 161 -20.48 -4.39 -9.52
CA TRP A 161 -19.06 -4.61 -9.26
C TRP A 161 -18.40 -5.38 -10.39
N ILE A 162 -19.00 -6.49 -10.85
CA ILE A 162 -18.42 -7.30 -11.93
C ILE A 162 -18.36 -6.50 -13.24
N GLU A 163 -19.41 -5.74 -13.57
CA GLU A 163 -19.41 -4.91 -14.78
C GLU A 163 -18.30 -3.84 -14.76
N ARG A 164 -18.04 -3.24 -13.59
CA ARG A 164 -16.87 -2.37 -13.40
C ARG A 164 -15.58 -3.15 -13.53
N ALA A 165 -15.47 -4.31 -12.88
CA ALA A 165 -14.28 -5.15 -12.91
C ALA A 165 -13.92 -5.61 -14.32
N THR A 166 -14.87 -6.12 -15.11
CA THR A 166 -14.63 -6.56 -16.49
C THR A 166 -14.11 -5.42 -17.38
N ARG A 167 -14.57 -4.19 -17.16
CA ARG A 167 -14.05 -3.00 -17.87
C ARG A 167 -12.64 -2.63 -17.41
N SER A 168 -12.35 -2.73 -16.11
CA SER A 168 -11.08 -2.30 -15.52
C SER A 168 -9.97 -3.36 -15.54
N LEU A 169 -10.28 -4.66 -15.60
CA LEU A 169 -9.27 -5.74 -15.54
C LEU A 169 -8.51 -5.93 -16.85
N HIS A 170 -9.08 -5.53 -17.99
CA HIS A 170 -8.34 -5.51 -19.26
C HIS A 170 -7.07 -4.65 -19.13
N PHE A 171 -7.15 -3.56 -18.38
CA PHE A 171 -6.04 -2.66 -18.10
C PHE A 171 -4.98 -3.27 -17.17
N LEU A 172 -5.38 -4.14 -16.23
CA LEU A 172 -4.46 -4.77 -15.27
C LEU A 172 -3.53 -5.81 -15.91
N ARG A 173 -4.01 -6.54 -16.91
CA ARG A 173 -3.22 -7.60 -17.58
C ARG A 173 -2.09 -7.03 -18.45
N GLU A 174 -2.27 -5.83 -18.98
CA GLU A 174 -1.28 -5.16 -19.84
C GLU A 174 -0.24 -4.34 -19.04
N THR A 175 -0.54 -4.01 -17.79
CA THR A 175 0.28 -3.10 -16.95
C THR A 175 1.25 -3.81 -16.00
N THR A 176 1.21 -5.14 -15.91
CA THR A 176 1.86 -5.94 -14.85
C THR A 176 3.09 -6.74 -15.29
N ASN A 177 3.47 -6.67 -16.57
CA ASN A 177 4.41 -7.63 -17.15
C ASN A 177 5.90 -7.22 -17.05
N VAL A 178 6.38 -6.88 -15.85
CA VAL A 178 7.80 -6.51 -15.61
C VAL A 178 8.47 -7.26 -14.45
N GLY A 179 7.94 -8.42 -14.08
CA GLY A 179 8.51 -9.30 -13.06
C GLY A 179 8.03 -9.05 -11.63
N PHE A 180 7.26 -7.98 -11.38
CA PHE A 180 6.42 -7.89 -10.18
C PHE A 180 5.08 -8.57 -10.44
N GLU A 181 4.76 -9.58 -9.65
CA GLU A 181 3.46 -10.24 -9.67
C GLU A 181 2.51 -9.54 -8.71
N LEU A 182 1.30 -9.28 -9.21
CA LEU A 182 0.21 -8.67 -8.45
C LEU A 182 -0.77 -9.75 -8.04
N GLU A 183 -0.83 -10.00 -6.74
CA GLU A 183 -1.78 -10.94 -6.16
C GLU A 183 -2.96 -10.17 -5.56
N ALA A 184 -4.12 -10.30 -6.19
CA ALA A 184 -5.38 -9.75 -5.68
C ALA A 184 -5.66 -10.21 -4.23
N ASP A 185 -6.37 -9.38 -3.48
CA ASP A 185 -7.01 -9.80 -2.23
C ASP A 185 -7.91 -11.04 -2.44
N PRO A 186 -7.99 -11.99 -1.49
CA PRO A 186 -8.78 -13.21 -1.65
C PRO A 186 -10.25 -12.96 -1.97
N TRP A 187 -10.88 -11.90 -1.43
CA TRP A 187 -12.27 -11.56 -1.72
C TRP A 187 -12.44 -11.06 -3.15
N ALA A 188 -11.53 -10.24 -3.63
CA ALA A 188 -11.54 -9.82 -5.03
C ALA A 188 -11.38 -11.01 -5.96
N ARG A 189 -10.40 -11.88 -5.71
CA ARG A 189 -10.21 -13.11 -6.47
C ARG A 189 -11.47 -13.99 -6.46
N LEU A 190 -12.13 -14.12 -5.32
CA LEU A 190 -13.38 -14.86 -5.19
C LEU A 190 -14.45 -14.29 -6.13
N LEU A 191 -14.69 -12.97 -6.12
CA LEU A 191 -15.70 -12.35 -6.98
C LEU A 191 -15.35 -12.40 -8.48
N LEU A 192 -14.05 -12.40 -8.83
CA LEU A 192 -13.60 -12.57 -10.21
C LEU A 192 -13.96 -13.94 -10.81
N HIS A 193 -14.22 -14.95 -9.97
CA HIS A 193 -14.68 -16.26 -10.40
C HIS A 193 -16.20 -16.36 -10.57
N PHE A 194 -16.96 -15.28 -10.36
CA PHE A 194 -18.41 -15.30 -10.55
C PHE A 194 -18.78 -15.53 -12.02
N ASP A 195 -19.48 -16.64 -12.29
CA ASP A 195 -19.89 -17.00 -13.64
C ASP A 195 -21.10 -16.18 -14.11
N MET A 196 -20.88 -15.32 -15.10
CA MET A 196 -21.94 -14.58 -15.79
C MET A 196 -22.33 -15.18 -17.15
N THR A 197 -21.88 -16.40 -17.47
CA THR A 197 -22.07 -16.99 -18.79
C THR A 197 -23.56 -17.17 -19.13
N GLY A 198 -23.98 -16.52 -20.21
CA GLY A 198 -25.38 -16.55 -20.68
C GLY A 198 -26.32 -15.61 -19.93
N TYR A 199 -25.78 -14.70 -19.10
CA TYR A 199 -26.54 -13.61 -18.47
C TYR A 199 -26.81 -12.46 -19.45
N PRO A 200 -28.05 -11.91 -19.50
CA PRO A 200 -28.34 -10.73 -20.30
C PRO A 200 -27.80 -9.45 -19.64
N MET A 201 -26.69 -8.93 -20.16
CA MET A 201 -26.12 -7.64 -19.71
C MET A 201 -27.08 -6.46 -19.94
N SER A 202 -27.99 -6.57 -20.91
CA SER A 202 -29.07 -5.63 -21.18
C SER A 202 -30.39 -6.38 -21.36
N ASN A 203 -31.50 -5.73 -21.01
CA ASN A 203 -32.86 -6.28 -21.08
C ASN A 203 -33.10 -7.50 -20.16
N ARG A 204 -33.47 -7.22 -18.91
CA ARG A 204 -33.75 -8.22 -17.85
C ARG A 204 -35.12 -8.92 -17.98
N GLN A 205 -35.82 -8.73 -19.09
CA GLN A 205 -37.15 -9.29 -19.32
C GLN A 205 -37.11 -10.35 -20.43
N GLY A 206 -37.82 -11.45 -20.24
CA GLY A 206 -37.86 -12.56 -21.19
C GLY A 206 -39.06 -13.46 -21.00
N TRP A 207 -39.06 -14.59 -21.69
CA TRP A 207 -40.01 -15.68 -21.40
C TRP A 207 -39.76 -16.22 -20.00
N HIS A 208 -40.82 -16.61 -19.28
CA HIS A 208 -40.69 -17.06 -17.89
C HIS A 208 -39.62 -18.14 -17.71
N GLY A 209 -39.61 -19.18 -18.55
CA GLY A 209 -38.61 -20.26 -18.48
C GLY A 209 -37.17 -19.79 -18.72
N GLN A 210 -36.98 -18.80 -19.58
CA GLN A 210 -35.67 -18.19 -19.84
C GLN A 210 -35.17 -17.41 -18.62
N VAL A 211 -36.03 -16.57 -18.04
CA VAL A 211 -35.69 -15.77 -16.85
C VAL A 211 -35.43 -16.67 -15.64
N GLN A 212 -36.23 -17.74 -15.49
CA GLN A 212 -35.99 -18.75 -14.47
C GLN A 212 -34.62 -19.42 -14.64
N GLY A 213 -34.24 -19.75 -15.87
CA GLY A 213 -32.90 -20.29 -16.17
C GLY A 213 -31.77 -19.33 -15.77
N TRP A 214 -31.93 -18.02 -15.98
CA TRP A 214 -30.96 -17.02 -15.51
C TRP A 214 -30.88 -16.97 -13.98
N VAL A 215 -32.02 -16.93 -13.29
CA VAL A 215 -32.07 -16.92 -11.81
C VAL A 215 -31.37 -18.14 -11.23
N THR A 216 -31.68 -19.33 -11.73
CA THR A 216 -31.07 -20.57 -11.26
C THR A 216 -29.56 -20.57 -11.44
N LYS A 217 -29.05 -20.11 -12.59
CA LYS A 217 -27.60 -20.01 -12.83
C LYS A 217 -26.93 -18.99 -11.91
N LEU A 218 -27.48 -17.79 -11.80
CA LEU A 218 -26.88 -16.72 -10.99
C LEU A 218 -26.86 -17.07 -9.51
N ASN A 219 -27.96 -17.60 -8.95
CA ASN A 219 -27.97 -18.03 -7.55
C ASN A 219 -27.06 -19.25 -7.34
N GLY A 220 -26.95 -20.17 -8.30
CA GLY A 220 -25.96 -21.25 -8.26
C GLY A 220 -24.52 -20.72 -8.15
N ALA A 221 -24.17 -19.72 -8.97
CA ALA A 221 -22.86 -19.06 -8.88
C ALA A 221 -22.66 -18.32 -7.54
N VAL A 222 -23.71 -17.72 -6.97
CA VAL A 222 -23.65 -17.13 -5.61
C VAL A 222 -23.39 -18.20 -4.56
N ASP A 223 -24.02 -19.37 -4.67
CA ASP A 223 -23.81 -20.49 -3.75
C ASP A 223 -22.40 -21.05 -3.85
N ASP A 224 -21.80 -21.08 -5.06
CA ASP A 224 -20.39 -21.40 -5.25
C ASP A 224 -19.48 -20.39 -4.54
N LEU A 225 -19.75 -19.08 -4.66
CA LEU A 225 -19.02 -18.05 -3.93
C LEU A 225 -19.11 -18.26 -2.41
N ARG A 226 -20.30 -18.55 -1.89
CA ARG A 226 -20.53 -18.87 -0.47
C ARG A 226 -19.76 -20.11 -0.06
N HIS A 227 -19.79 -21.17 -0.87
CA HIS A 227 -19.09 -22.42 -0.61
C HIS A 227 -17.58 -22.20 -0.49
N VAL A 228 -16.98 -21.51 -1.46
CA VAL A 228 -15.54 -21.20 -1.46
C VAL A 228 -15.19 -20.27 -0.30
N GLY A 229 -15.96 -19.18 -0.11
CA GLY A 229 -15.70 -18.19 0.94
C GLY A 229 -15.85 -18.72 2.37
N ARG A 230 -16.72 -19.72 2.59
CA ARG A 230 -16.87 -20.40 3.89
C ARG A 230 -15.88 -21.55 4.09
N SER A 231 -15.12 -21.92 3.06
CA SER A 231 -14.16 -23.02 3.16
C SER A 231 -13.05 -22.71 4.17
N ALA A 232 -12.53 -23.75 4.82
CA ALA A 232 -11.41 -23.60 5.75
C ALA A 232 -10.15 -23.07 5.07
N HIS A 233 -9.92 -23.46 3.80
CA HIS A 233 -8.79 -22.99 3.00
C HIS A 233 -8.83 -21.47 2.82
N PHE A 234 -9.97 -20.94 2.36
CA PHE A 234 -10.15 -19.51 2.13
C PHE A 234 -9.97 -18.68 3.41
N ARG A 235 -10.57 -19.14 4.52
CA ARG A 235 -10.43 -18.48 5.81
C ARG A 235 -8.98 -18.51 6.34
N LYS A 236 -8.27 -19.63 6.14
CA LYS A 236 -6.85 -19.76 6.51
C LYS A 236 -5.95 -18.81 5.72
N GLU A 237 -6.22 -18.63 4.43
CA GLU A 237 -5.48 -17.68 3.57
C GLU A 237 -5.62 -16.24 4.07
N ILE A 238 -6.85 -15.81 4.37
CA ILE A 238 -7.11 -14.48 4.95
C ILE A 238 -6.39 -14.33 6.29
N ALA A 239 -6.52 -15.31 7.19
CA ALA A 239 -5.87 -15.27 8.51
C ALA A 239 -4.34 -15.19 8.38
N GLN A 240 -3.74 -15.94 7.45
CA GLN A 240 -2.30 -15.91 7.21
C GLN A 240 -1.82 -14.53 6.74
N ARG A 241 -2.54 -13.88 5.83
CA ARG A 241 -2.22 -12.52 5.37
C ARG A 241 -2.26 -11.51 6.52
N LYS A 242 -3.30 -11.57 7.36
CA LYS A 242 -3.44 -10.72 8.56
C LYS A 242 -2.31 -10.96 9.55
N ARG A 243 -2.01 -12.22 9.87
CA ARG A 243 -0.90 -12.58 10.78
C ARG A 243 0.44 -12.06 10.28
N HIS A 244 0.75 -12.22 8.98
CA HIS A 244 2.01 -11.73 8.43
C HIS A 244 2.19 -10.22 8.62
N SER A 245 1.14 -9.42 8.38
CA SER A 245 1.18 -7.97 8.61
C SER A 245 1.37 -7.65 10.10
N ARG A 246 0.59 -8.29 10.99
CA ARG A 246 0.71 -8.11 12.44
C ARG A 246 2.11 -8.46 12.95
N ASP A 247 2.64 -9.61 12.54
CA ASP A 247 3.94 -10.08 13.00
C ASP A 247 5.06 -9.18 12.47
N SER A 248 4.91 -8.64 11.25
CA SER A 248 5.80 -7.60 10.71
C SER A 248 5.75 -6.32 11.54
N ALA A 249 4.55 -5.85 11.91
CA ALA A 249 4.36 -4.67 12.75
C ALA A 249 5.04 -4.84 14.11
N ILE A 250 4.81 -5.99 14.76
CA ILE A 250 5.44 -6.34 16.04
C ILE A 250 6.97 -6.34 15.90
N ALA A 251 7.51 -6.98 14.87
CA ALA A 251 8.95 -7.05 14.65
C ALA A 251 9.58 -5.66 14.42
N LEU A 252 8.90 -4.75 13.72
CA LEU A 252 9.37 -3.38 13.51
C LEU A 252 9.23 -2.51 14.77
N LYS A 253 8.17 -2.68 15.56
CA LYS A 253 8.04 -2.01 16.87
C LYS A 253 9.16 -2.44 17.80
N GLN A 254 9.43 -3.74 17.90
CA GLN A 254 10.56 -4.28 18.67
C GLN A 254 11.91 -3.75 18.18
N TYR A 255 12.06 -3.58 16.86
CA TYR A 255 13.27 -2.98 16.27
C TYR A 255 13.46 -1.53 16.72
N LEU A 256 12.44 -0.67 16.63
CA LEU A 256 12.50 0.71 17.12
C LEU A 256 12.76 0.79 18.63
N GLN A 257 12.11 -0.09 19.40
CA GLN A 257 12.33 -0.19 20.84
C GLN A 257 13.77 -0.60 21.18
N ALA A 258 14.36 -1.54 20.44
CA ALA A 258 15.75 -1.93 20.64
C ALA A 258 16.71 -0.74 20.40
N LEU A 259 16.47 0.03 19.34
CA LEU A 259 17.24 1.25 19.05
C LEU A 259 17.10 2.28 20.17
N SER A 260 15.88 2.49 20.70
CA SER A 260 15.68 3.46 21.77
C SER A 260 16.18 3.02 23.13
N ARG A 261 16.35 1.72 23.39
CA ARG A 261 17.10 1.26 24.59
C ARG A 261 18.57 1.68 24.51
N GLN A 262 19.07 1.97 23.31
CA GLN A 262 20.45 2.35 23.08
C GLN A 262 20.70 3.84 22.92
N HIS A 263 19.76 4.56 22.32
CA HIS A 263 19.87 6.00 22.04
C HIS A 263 18.73 6.76 22.73
N ALA A 264 19.04 7.94 23.30
CA ALA A 264 18.02 8.75 23.96
C ALA A 264 17.08 9.41 22.95
N LYS A 265 17.58 9.72 21.77
CA LYS A 265 16.82 10.40 20.72
C LYS A 265 17.05 9.70 19.40
N LEU A 266 15.96 9.39 18.72
CA LEU A 266 16.00 8.91 17.34
C LEU A 266 15.62 10.08 16.44
N LEU A 267 16.40 10.31 15.38
CA LEU A 267 16.01 11.21 14.29
C LEU A 267 15.45 10.33 13.16
N VAL A 268 14.13 10.32 13.02
CA VAL A 268 13.39 9.45 12.10
C VAL A 268 13.06 10.22 10.82
N LEU A 269 13.53 9.73 9.69
CA LEU A 269 13.27 10.31 8.38
C LEU A 269 12.36 9.36 7.60
N ARG A 270 11.20 9.81 7.15
CA ARG A 270 10.37 9.05 6.21
C ARG A 270 10.44 9.72 4.84
N ILE A 271 10.83 8.95 3.85
CA ILE A 271 10.93 9.39 2.47
C ILE A 271 10.25 8.35 1.59
N ASP A 272 9.31 8.81 0.78
CA ASP A 272 8.60 7.95 -0.15
C ASP A 272 9.22 8.13 -1.54
N PHE A 273 9.98 7.13 -1.99
CA PHE A 273 10.71 7.13 -3.25
C PHE A 273 9.90 6.48 -4.36
N GLY A 274 10.04 6.96 -5.59
CA GLY A 274 9.44 6.34 -6.76
C GLY A 274 10.16 6.70 -8.05
N TYR A 275 9.54 6.37 -9.16
CA TYR A 275 10.00 6.72 -10.50
C TYR A 275 9.11 7.80 -11.08
N ARG A 276 9.69 8.69 -11.89
CA ARG A 276 8.96 9.81 -12.49
C ARG A 276 7.87 9.27 -13.40
N TYR A 277 6.66 9.73 -13.14
CA TYR A 277 5.50 9.55 -14.00
C TYR A 277 4.68 10.84 -13.94
N ASP A 278 3.95 11.14 -15.00
CA ASP A 278 3.08 12.32 -15.05
C ASP A 278 1.61 11.88 -15.06
N PRO A 279 0.89 12.06 -13.94
CA PRO A 279 -0.52 11.71 -13.85
C PRO A 279 -1.41 12.58 -14.73
N LYS A 280 -1.01 13.83 -15.04
CA LYS A 280 -1.82 14.79 -15.81
C LYS A 280 -2.00 14.36 -17.27
N VAL A 281 -1.04 13.61 -17.80
CA VAL A 281 -1.07 13.08 -19.17
C VAL A 281 -1.54 11.62 -19.25
N HIS A 282 -2.00 11.04 -18.13
CA HIS A 282 -2.45 9.64 -18.04
C HIS A 282 -1.41 8.61 -18.53
N ILE A 283 -0.12 8.94 -18.44
CA ILE A 283 0.95 8.03 -18.81
C ILE A 283 1.28 7.15 -17.60
N MET A 284 1.30 5.83 -17.84
CA MET A 284 1.74 4.86 -16.84
C MET A 284 3.18 5.13 -16.44
N GLY A 285 3.43 5.07 -15.15
CA GLY A 285 4.76 5.18 -14.58
C GLY A 285 5.67 4.04 -15.01
N PRO A 286 7.00 4.26 -14.94
CA PRO A 286 7.99 3.29 -15.36
C PRO A 286 7.79 1.95 -14.67
N ARG A 287 7.78 0.89 -15.47
CA ARG A 287 7.64 -0.48 -15.00
C ARG A 287 9.03 -1.06 -14.72
N VAL A 288 9.65 -0.55 -13.66
CA VAL A 288 11.03 -0.93 -13.29
C VAL A 288 11.04 -2.36 -12.72
N PRO A 289 11.88 -3.27 -13.23
CA PRO A 289 11.92 -4.65 -12.76
C PRO A 289 12.37 -4.79 -11.29
N PRO A 290 11.94 -5.85 -10.57
CA PRO A 290 12.31 -6.06 -9.16
C PRO A 290 13.82 -6.05 -8.89
N ALA A 291 14.61 -6.62 -9.81
CA ALA A 291 16.07 -6.64 -9.70
C ALA A 291 16.63 -5.21 -9.65
N THR A 292 16.24 -4.36 -10.61
CA THR A 292 16.64 -2.95 -10.68
C THR A 292 16.14 -2.15 -9.48
N VAL A 293 14.89 -2.37 -9.02
CA VAL A 293 14.39 -1.73 -7.78
C VAL A 293 15.24 -2.16 -6.57
N GLY A 294 15.62 -3.44 -6.51
CA GLY A 294 16.50 -3.98 -5.48
C GLY A 294 17.89 -3.35 -5.49
N GLU A 295 18.49 -3.19 -6.67
CA GLU A 295 19.78 -2.52 -6.86
C GLU A 295 19.72 -1.05 -6.46
N HIS A 296 18.69 -0.31 -6.89
CA HIS A 296 18.50 1.08 -6.49
C HIS A 296 18.35 1.22 -4.98
N ARG A 297 17.55 0.35 -4.34
CA ARG A 297 17.45 0.32 -2.88
C ARG A 297 18.80 0.06 -2.22
N ALA A 298 19.58 -0.90 -2.73
CA ALA A 298 20.89 -1.23 -2.17
C ALA A 298 21.87 -0.04 -2.27
N LYS A 299 21.95 0.61 -3.44
CA LYS A 299 22.77 1.81 -3.65
C LYS A 299 22.40 2.95 -2.68
N LEU A 300 21.09 3.19 -2.49
CA LEU A 300 20.61 4.22 -1.57
C LEU A 300 20.96 3.89 -0.10
N ILE A 301 20.81 2.63 0.32
CA ILE A 301 21.18 2.19 1.66
C ILE A 301 22.69 2.33 1.88
N GLU A 302 23.50 1.94 0.90
CA GLU A 302 24.96 2.06 0.97
C GLU A 302 25.38 3.52 1.09
N TYR A 303 24.79 4.43 0.30
CA TYR A 303 25.01 5.85 0.42
C TYR A 303 24.64 6.37 1.81
N TYR A 304 23.46 6.01 2.32
CA TYR A 304 23.02 6.37 3.66
C TYR A 304 24.03 5.90 4.73
N GLN A 305 24.46 4.64 4.68
CA GLN A 305 25.40 4.09 5.65
C GLN A 305 26.76 4.78 5.59
N ARG A 306 27.31 5.03 4.40
CA ARG A 306 28.60 5.72 4.24
C ARG A 306 28.52 7.18 4.68
N ARG A 307 27.47 7.89 4.27
CA ARG A 307 27.31 9.32 4.50
C ARG A 307 27.05 9.67 5.96
N PHE A 308 26.45 8.75 6.71
CA PHE A 308 26.07 8.93 8.11
C PHE A 308 26.81 7.99 9.06
N ALA A 309 27.95 7.42 8.63
CA ALA A 309 28.75 6.50 9.42
C ALA A 309 29.02 7.02 10.84
N GLY A 310 28.72 6.19 11.84
CA GLY A 310 28.82 6.49 13.26
C GLY A 310 27.56 7.11 13.89
N VAL A 311 26.58 7.53 13.09
CA VAL A 311 25.29 8.04 13.58
C VAL A 311 24.08 7.38 12.93
N GLU A 312 24.27 6.51 11.94
CA GLU A 312 23.28 5.63 11.35
C GLU A 312 22.90 4.51 12.31
N LEU A 313 21.64 4.46 12.70
CA LEU A 313 21.14 3.47 13.67
C LEU A 313 20.35 2.36 12.99
N GLY A 314 19.67 2.70 11.90
CA GLY A 314 18.81 1.75 11.22
C GLY A 314 18.11 2.29 9.99
N TYR A 315 17.40 1.38 9.33
CA TYR A 315 16.46 1.73 8.28
C TYR A 315 15.34 0.68 8.18
N ILE A 316 14.25 1.06 7.55
CA ILE A 316 13.13 0.21 7.14
C ILE A 316 12.82 0.58 5.69
N SER A 317 12.49 -0.39 4.86
CA SER A 317 12.12 -0.21 3.46
C SER A 317 10.97 -1.14 3.13
N LYS A 318 9.83 -0.58 2.73
CA LYS A 318 8.73 -1.34 2.15
C LYS A 318 8.55 -0.95 0.68
N THR A 319 8.52 -1.95 -0.20
CA THR A 319 8.19 -1.78 -1.61
C THR A 319 6.71 -2.03 -1.81
N GLU A 320 6.05 -1.10 -2.48
CA GLU A 320 4.66 -1.18 -2.92
C GLU A 320 4.60 -0.96 -4.44
N PHE A 321 3.43 -1.23 -5.05
CA PHE A 321 3.21 -1.05 -6.47
C PHE A 321 1.90 -0.33 -6.69
N GLY A 322 1.98 0.89 -7.23
CA GLY A 322 0.81 1.61 -7.71
C GLY A 322 0.50 1.19 -9.13
N LEU A 323 -0.77 1.02 -9.48
CA LEU A 323 -1.12 0.56 -10.82
C LEU A 323 -0.77 1.60 -11.87
N CYS A 324 -0.89 2.90 -11.61
CA CYS A 324 -0.40 3.95 -12.48
C CYS A 324 1.04 4.31 -12.14
N LYS A 325 1.41 4.40 -10.86
CA LYS A 325 2.75 4.84 -10.42
C LYS A 325 3.88 3.84 -10.72
N GLY A 326 3.59 2.54 -10.75
CA GLY A 326 4.58 1.48 -10.74
C GLY A 326 5.19 1.25 -9.35
N PRO A 327 6.35 0.57 -9.28
CA PRO A 327 7.00 0.26 -8.02
C PRO A 327 7.48 1.52 -7.30
N HIS A 328 7.31 1.56 -5.99
CA HIS A 328 7.78 2.65 -5.14
C HIS A 328 8.18 2.14 -3.75
N LEU A 329 9.00 2.89 -3.04
CA LEU A 329 9.56 2.49 -1.76
C LEU A 329 9.20 3.51 -0.67
N HIS A 330 8.54 3.04 0.38
CA HIS A 330 8.47 3.75 1.65
C HIS A 330 9.72 3.42 2.45
N MET A 331 10.60 4.39 2.67
CA MET A 331 11.81 4.19 3.45
C MET A 331 11.81 5.06 4.70
N VAL A 332 12.13 4.42 5.82
CA VAL A 332 12.36 5.08 7.10
C VAL A 332 13.84 4.96 7.41
N PHE A 333 14.57 6.07 7.51
CA PHE A 333 15.94 6.11 8.00
C PHE A 333 15.96 6.57 9.45
N ILE A 334 16.84 5.99 10.26
CA ILE A 334 16.88 6.22 11.70
C ILE A 334 18.31 6.56 12.10
N LEU A 335 18.52 7.80 12.54
CA LEU A 335 19.81 8.36 12.92
C LEU A 335 19.83 8.69 14.43
N ASP A 336 21.01 8.87 15.01
CA ASP A 336 21.14 9.33 16.40
C ASP A 336 20.79 10.83 16.52
N GLY A 337 19.58 11.09 17.00
CA GLY A 337 19.06 12.45 17.19
C GLY A 337 19.73 13.23 18.33
N SER A 338 20.63 12.59 19.08
CA SER A 338 21.47 13.27 20.08
C SER A 338 22.62 14.02 19.40
N ASN A 339 23.14 13.48 18.30
CA ASN A 339 24.27 14.02 17.54
C ASN A 339 23.84 14.76 16.28
N LEU A 340 22.64 14.49 15.77
CA LEU A 340 22.16 15.03 14.51
C LEU A 340 20.79 15.70 14.63
N ARG A 341 20.56 16.73 13.82
CA ARG A 341 19.29 17.48 13.72
C ARG A 341 18.99 17.76 12.25
N SER A 342 17.92 18.52 11.99
CA SER A 342 17.55 18.99 10.65
C SER A 342 17.07 17.87 9.73
N ASP A 343 16.09 17.11 10.20
CA ASP A 343 15.51 15.99 9.49
C ASP A 343 14.97 16.35 8.09
N VAL A 344 14.36 17.54 7.93
CA VAL A 344 13.87 18.02 6.62
C VAL A 344 15.01 18.11 5.60
N ILE A 345 16.14 18.71 5.99
CA ILE A 345 17.29 18.92 5.11
C ILE A 345 17.94 17.57 4.77
N ILE A 346 18.10 16.70 5.76
CA ILE A 346 18.69 15.38 5.54
C ILE A 346 17.81 14.53 4.62
N ALA A 347 16.49 14.57 4.83
CA ALA A 347 15.55 13.86 3.97
C ALA A 347 15.58 14.40 2.53
N ALA A 348 15.70 15.71 2.34
CA ALA A 348 15.89 16.30 1.01
C ALA A 348 17.20 15.83 0.36
N MET A 349 18.29 15.74 1.11
CA MET A 349 19.58 15.25 0.61
C MET A 349 19.50 13.79 0.13
N LEU A 350 18.89 12.90 0.91
CA LEU A 350 18.67 11.49 0.51
C LEU A 350 17.72 11.39 -0.69
N GLY A 351 16.67 12.22 -0.71
CA GLY A 351 15.76 12.39 -1.84
C GLY A 351 16.48 12.75 -3.13
N GLU A 352 17.34 13.75 -3.06
CA GLU A 352 18.05 14.26 -4.22
C GLU A 352 19.14 13.28 -4.70
N HIS A 353 19.78 12.56 -3.79
CA HIS A 353 20.69 11.47 -4.14
C HIS A 353 19.95 10.33 -4.86
N TRP A 354 18.74 9.96 -4.42
CA TRP A 354 17.90 9.02 -5.15
C TRP A 354 17.63 9.50 -6.58
N ARG A 355 17.23 10.77 -6.71
CA ARG A 355 16.86 11.37 -8.00
C ARG A 355 18.05 11.47 -8.96
N ARG A 356 19.19 11.99 -8.52
CA ARG A 356 20.36 12.29 -9.38
C ARG A 356 21.22 11.06 -9.62
N GLU A 357 21.61 10.37 -8.55
CA GLU A 357 22.67 9.36 -8.60
C GLU A 357 22.11 7.94 -8.70
N VAL A 358 21.18 7.57 -7.81
CA VAL A 358 20.69 6.18 -7.74
C VAL A 358 19.91 5.80 -8.99
N THR A 359 19.09 6.72 -9.48
CA THR A 359 18.17 6.49 -10.61
C THR A 359 18.53 7.27 -11.87
N ALA A 360 19.71 7.91 -11.90
CA ALA A 360 20.20 8.67 -13.06
C ALA A 360 19.16 9.68 -13.62
N GLY A 361 18.45 10.38 -12.75
CA GLY A 361 17.41 11.34 -13.13
C GLY A 361 16.02 10.73 -13.36
N HIS A 362 15.84 9.42 -13.28
CA HIS A 362 14.52 8.79 -13.51
C HIS A 362 13.66 8.69 -12.24
N GLY A 363 14.22 9.00 -11.08
CA GLY A 363 13.54 8.94 -9.79
C GLY A 363 12.76 10.21 -9.44
N THR A 364 11.84 10.04 -8.50
CA THR A 364 11.17 11.11 -7.76
C THR A 364 11.09 10.72 -6.28
N TYR A 365 10.86 11.69 -5.39
CA TYR A 365 10.72 11.44 -3.96
C TYR A 365 9.74 12.43 -3.31
N PHE A 366 9.14 12.02 -2.20
CA PHE A 366 8.37 12.89 -1.32
C PHE A 366 9.00 12.92 0.08
N ASN A 367 9.27 14.12 0.58
CA ASN A 367 9.85 14.35 1.90
C ASN A 367 8.74 14.49 2.95
N CYS A 368 8.38 13.39 3.61
CA CYS A 368 7.34 13.41 4.64
C CYS A 368 7.70 14.31 5.82
N ASN A 369 8.99 14.48 6.12
CA ASN A 369 9.46 15.30 7.24
C ASN A 369 9.18 16.80 7.03
N GLN A 370 8.91 17.25 5.80
CA GLN A 370 8.60 18.65 5.51
C GLN A 370 7.20 19.07 6.01
N ASP A 371 6.25 18.12 6.10
CA ASP A 371 4.86 18.39 6.44
C ASP A 371 4.39 17.59 7.67
N LYS A 372 5.11 17.76 8.79
CA LYS A 372 4.82 17.01 10.04
C LYS A 372 3.46 17.34 10.63
N GLY A 373 2.95 18.56 10.39
CA GLY A 373 1.70 19.06 10.96
C GLY A 373 0.46 18.28 10.50
N ARG A 374 0.58 17.54 9.39
CA ARG A 374 -0.49 16.68 8.88
C ARG A 374 -0.74 15.41 9.69
N TYR A 375 0.26 14.93 10.43
CA TYR A 375 0.12 13.66 11.13
C TYR A 375 -0.57 13.86 12.47
N LEU A 376 -1.76 13.26 12.63
CA LEU A 376 -2.47 13.24 13.92
C LEU A 376 -1.59 12.70 15.05
N ARG A 377 -0.75 11.70 14.74
CA ARG A 377 0.32 11.20 15.60
C ARG A 377 1.62 11.20 14.79
N CYS A 378 2.46 12.22 14.99
CA CYS A 378 3.70 12.37 14.24
C CYS A 378 4.80 11.46 14.79
N GLY A 379 5.20 10.45 14.02
CA GLY A 379 6.31 9.54 14.35
C GLY A 379 7.64 9.84 13.66
N ILE A 380 7.71 10.96 12.94
CA ILE A 380 8.87 11.38 12.16
C ILE A 380 9.50 12.66 12.73
N GLY A 381 10.79 12.84 12.48
CA GLY A 381 11.61 13.88 13.08
C GLY A 381 12.23 13.41 14.40
N MET A 382 12.27 14.30 15.38
CA MET A 382 12.90 14.00 16.67
C MET A 382 11.94 13.17 17.54
N VAL A 383 12.35 11.95 17.88
CA VAL A 383 11.62 11.04 18.78
C VAL A 383 12.42 10.91 20.08
N ASP A 384 11.96 11.53 21.16
CA ASP A 384 12.59 11.42 22.49
C ASP A 384 12.05 10.19 23.23
N TYR A 385 12.93 9.34 23.73
CA TYR A 385 12.54 8.10 24.39
C TYR A 385 11.60 8.31 25.60
N ARG A 386 11.62 9.50 26.21
CA ARG A 386 10.81 9.86 27.39
C ARG A 386 9.45 10.43 27.04
N ASN A 387 9.19 10.76 25.77
CA ASN A 387 7.97 11.40 25.35
C ASN A 387 6.99 10.33 24.81
N PRO A 388 5.90 10.01 25.52
CA PRO A 388 4.94 9.01 25.08
C PRO A 388 4.25 9.38 23.76
N LYS A 389 4.11 10.68 23.46
CA LYS A 389 3.48 11.13 22.20
C LYS A 389 4.36 10.82 20.99
N ASP A 390 5.67 10.99 21.12
CA ASP A 390 6.61 10.68 20.04
C ASP A 390 6.60 9.18 19.75
N TRP A 391 6.50 8.34 20.80
CA TRP A 391 6.37 6.88 20.65
C TRP A 391 5.06 6.45 20.04
N ALA A 392 3.93 7.01 20.49
CA ALA A 392 2.64 6.73 19.88
C ALA A 392 2.63 7.12 18.39
N GLY A 393 3.36 8.17 18.02
CA GLY A 393 3.62 8.53 16.62
C GLY A 393 4.50 7.50 15.89
N ALA A 394 5.61 7.08 16.50
CA ALA A 394 6.52 6.10 15.90
C ALA A 394 5.84 4.73 15.68
N GLU A 395 5.01 4.30 16.62
CA GLU A 395 4.20 3.09 16.48
C GLU A 395 3.14 3.24 15.38
N ALA A 396 2.45 4.39 15.31
CA ALA A 396 1.50 4.66 14.23
C ALA A 396 2.17 4.67 12.86
N MET A 397 3.40 5.16 12.75
CA MET A 397 4.22 5.06 11.53
C MET A 397 4.56 3.61 11.19
N VAL A 398 4.91 2.78 12.18
CA VAL A 398 5.15 1.35 11.95
C VAL A 398 3.88 0.63 11.50
N ASP A 399 2.75 0.92 12.11
CA ASP A 399 1.46 0.34 11.71
C ASP A 399 1.10 0.76 10.28
N TYR A 400 1.37 2.02 9.93
CA TYR A 400 1.24 2.50 8.55
C TYR A 400 2.13 1.71 7.58
N ILE A 401 3.44 1.58 7.86
CA ILE A 401 4.37 0.95 6.92
C ILE A 401 4.18 -0.57 6.86
N THR A 402 3.62 -1.21 7.88
CA THR A 402 3.36 -2.66 7.90
C THR A 402 1.94 -3.03 7.55
N LYS A 403 1.10 -2.02 7.24
CA LYS A 403 -0.28 -2.20 6.83
C LYS A 403 -0.36 -3.27 5.74
N PRO A 404 -1.32 -4.22 5.85
CA PRO A 404 -1.50 -5.23 4.82
C PRO A 404 -1.69 -4.54 3.48
N ASP A 405 -1.08 -5.10 2.44
CA ASP A 405 -1.41 -4.72 1.06
C ASP A 405 -2.82 -5.27 0.77
N SER A 406 -3.85 -4.60 1.30
CA SER A 406 -5.23 -5.08 1.36
C SER A 406 -5.94 -5.09 0.01
N ILE A 407 -5.30 -4.48 -0.99
CA ILE A 407 -5.85 -4.37 -2.34
C ILE A 407 -5.09 -5.29 -3.30
N VAL A 408 -3.78 -5.13 -3.38
CA VAL A 408 -2.91 -5.95 -4.23
C VAL A 408 -1.60 -6.18 -3.51
N ARG A 409 -1.33 -7.44 -3.18
CA ARG A 409 -0.03 -7.84 -2.67
C ARG A 409 0.95 -7.92 -3.83
N VAL A 410 2.06 -7.23 -3.69
CA VAL A 410 3.16 -7.30 -4.65
C VAL A 410 4.11 -8.38 -4.20
N TRP A 411 4.54 -9.23 -5.11
CA TRP A 411 5.63 -10.15 -4.85
C TRP A 411 6.45 -10.39 -6.10
N ALA A 412 7.70 -10.81 -5.90
CA ALA A 412 8.55 -11.27 -6.98
C ALA A 412 9.49 -12.35 -6.42
N ALA A 413 9.79 -13.36 -7.22
CA ALA A 413 10.71 -14.42 -6.82
C ALA A 413 12.08 -13.82 -6.43
N GLY A 414 12.60 -14.20 -5.26
CA GLY A 414 13.87 -13.68 -4.74
C GLY A 414 13.84 -12.23 -4.22
N TYR A 415 12.69 -11.54 -4.25
CA TYR A 415 12.56 -10.16 -3.80
C TYR A 415 11.80 -10.07 -2.47
N ARG A 416 12.41 -9.42 -1.48
CA ARG A 416 11.72 -9.08 -0.21
C ARG A 416 11.12 -7.69 -0.31
N THR A 417 9.80 -7.60 -0.15
CA THR A 417 9.08 -6.32 -0.19
C THR A 417 9.30 -5.49 1.07
N LEU A 418 9.38 -6.12 2.24
CA LEU A 418 9.73 -5.47 3.50
C LEU A 418 11.14 -5.87 3.93
N VAL A 419 12.02 -4.89 4.10
CA VAL A 419 13.41 -5.03 4.54
C VAL A 419 13.67 -4.05 5.67
N LYS A 420 14.50 -4.43 6.62
CA LYS A 420 14.95 -3.56 7.72
C LYS A 420 16.43 -3.77 8.00
N GLY A 421 17.04 -2.81 8.70
CA GLY A 421 18.39 -2.93 9.21
C GLY A 421 18.55 -4.07 10.23
N GLN A 422 19.81 -4.36 10.54
CA GLN A 422 20.18 -5.37 11.53
C GLN A 422 19.66 -4.98 12.91
N MET A 423 19.18 -5.96 13.67
CA MET A 423 18.77 -5.73 15.06
C MET A 423 20.01 -5.28 15.86
N PRO A 424 19.94 -4.21 16.67
CA PRO A 424 21.05 -3.81 17.52
C PRO A 424 21.46 -4.95 18.44
N ALA A 425 22.78 -5.15 18.60
CA ALA A 425 23.29 -6.12 19.55
C ALA A 425 22.87 -5.73 20.97
N VAL A 426 22.52 -6.71 21.81
CA VAL A 426 22.24 -6.44 23.23
C VAL A 426 23.53 -6.01 23.89
N GLU A 427 23.60 -4.76 24.34
CA GLU A 427 24.75 -4.26 25.10
C GLU A 427 24.56 -4.63 26.58
N ASP A 428 25.40 -5.54 27.08
CA ASP A 428 25.28 -6.07 28.45
C ASP A 428 25.64 -5.06 29.56
N ASN A 429 26.20 -3.89 29.26
CA ASN A 429 26.53 -2.89 30.28
C ASN A 429 26.70 -1.49 29.68
N LYS A 430 25.65 -0.66 29.70
CA LYS A 430 25.82 0.78 29.48
C LYS A 430 26.34 1.42 30.77
N LEU A 431 27.51 2.06 30.68
CA LEU A 431 28.01 2.93 31.74
C LEU A 431 27.12 4.19 31.80
N GLY A 432 26.31 4.31 32.85
CA GLY A 432 25.40 5.44 33.05
C GLY A 432 24.26 5.12 34.00
N ARG A 433 23.44 6.14 34.33
CA ARG A 433 22.25 5.95 35.15
C ARG A 433 21.32 4.93 34.46
N PRO A 434 20.89 3.86 35.15
CA PRO A 434 19.90 2.93 34.62
C PRO A 434 18.66 3.69 34.15
N ARG A 435 18.17 3.39 32.95
CA ARG A 435 16.94 4.00 32.45
C ARG A 435 15.78 3.44 33.28
N SER A 436 15.30 4.23 34.24
CA SER A 436 14.22 3.82 35.14
C SER A 436 12.82 3.87 34.49
N LYS A 437 12.72 4.39 33.26
CA LYS A 437 11.49 4.49 32.46
C LYS A 437 11.80 4.05 31.03
N THR A 438 11.47 2.81 30.72
CA THR A 438 11.32 2.34 29.34
C THR A 438 9.89 2.64 28.89
N TYR A 439 9.66 2.83 27.60
CA TYR A 439 8.31 3.01 27.05
C TYR A 439 7.36 1.87 27.50
N ASP A 440 7.87 0.63 27.54
CA ASP A 440 7.15 -0.53 28.05
C ASP A 440 6.62 -0.32 29.49
N ALA A 441 7.41 0.30 30.38
CA ALA A 441 6.99 0.61 31.74
C ALA A 441 5.99 1.79 31.84
N LEU A 442 5.97 2.68 30.85
CA LEU A 442 5.04 3.81 30.80
C LEU A 442 3.65 3.41 30.28
N LEU A 443 3.54 2.32 29.53
CA LEU A 443 2.27 1.75 29.10
C LEU A 443 1.59 0.96 30.23
N ASP A 444 2.36 0.19 31.02
CA ASP A 444 1.85 -0.56 32.19
C ASP A 444 1.33 0.35 33.32
N GLU A 445 1.82 1.59 33.43
CA GLU A 445 1.34 2.58 34.42
C GLU A 445 0.01 3.27 34.02
N THR A 446 -0.53 2.98 32.82
CA THR A 446 -1.73 3.66 32.26
C THR A 446 -2.97 2.76 32.10
N VAL A 447 -2.99 1.57 32.72
CA VAL A 447 -4.16 0.66 32.74
C VAL A 447 -4.96 0.79 34.02
#